data_AF-A0AA88W9L3-F1
#
_entry.id   AF-A0AA88W9L3-F1
#
_cell.length_a   1.000
_cell.length_b   1.000
_cell.length_c   1.000
_cell.angle_alpha   90.00
_cell.angle_beta   90.00
_cell.angle_gamma   90.00
#
_symmetry.space_group_name_H-M   'P 1'
#
loop_
_entity.id
_entity.type
_entity.pdbx_description
1 polymer ?
#
loop_
_entity_poly.entity_id
_entity_poly.type
_entity_poly.pdbx_seq_one_letter_code
_entity_poly.pdbx_strand_id
1 'polypeptide(L)'
;MKKFGGPSWTVALGRRDARTASQSDANSQLPPPFANPTTLISMFAAKGLNARDMTALSGAHTVGLAQCFTFRERIYNDTNIDSSFAVMRRATCNVTGGDSNLAPFDLQTPNRFDNKYYENLVARSGLLHSD
;
A
#
# COMPACT_ATOMS: atom_id res chain seq x y z
N MET A 1 -0.20 -15.59 4.01
CA MET A 1 0.80 -14.89 4.85
C MET A 1 1.72 -15.84 5.61
N LYS A 2 1.24 -16.98 6.13
CA LYS A 2 2.10 -17.99 6.82
C LYS A 2 3.41 -18.34 6.10
N LYS A 3 3.38 -18.52 4.77
CA LYS A 3 4.59 -18.80 3.96
C LYS A 3 5.65 -17.68 4.01
N PHE A 4 5.25 -16.47 4.35
CA PHE A 4 6.13 -15.30 4.52
C PHE A 4 6.39 -15.00 6.01
N GLY A 5 6.07 -15.90 6.94
CA GLY A 5 6.29 -15.70 8.39
C GLY A 5 5.17 -14.98 9.14
N GLY A 6 4.07 -14.63 8.45
CA GLY A 6 2.93 -13.95 9.06
C GLY A 6 2.01 -14.88 9.87
N PRO A 7 1.01 -14.30 10.57
CA PRO A 7 0.10 -15.07 11.42
C PRO A 7 -0.73 -16.07 10.62
N SER A 8 -1.29 -17.04 11.33
CA SER A 8 -2.27 -18.00 10.81
C SER A 8 -3.58 -17.81 11.54
N TRP A 9 -4.69 -17.97 10.82
CA TRP A 9 -6.03 -17.91 11.39
C TRP A 9 -6.96 -18.85 10.63
N THR A 10 -8.04 -19.26 11.29
CA THR A 10 -9.11 -20.03 10.66
C THR A 10 -9.92 -19.10 9.77
N VAL A 11 -9.95 -19.38 8.47
CA VAL A 11 -10.71 -18.59 7.50
C VAL A 11 -12.16 -19.08 7.47
N ALA A 12 -13.12 -18.17 7.60
CA ALA A 12 -14.53 -18.51 7.40
C ALA A 12 -14.79 -18.92 5.95
N LEU A 13 -15.45 -20.07 5.78
CA LEU A 13 -15.77 -20.68 4.48
C LEU A 13 -17.26 -20.53 4.15
N GLY A 14 -17.64 -20.84 2.90
CA GLY A 14 -19.05 -20.83 2.45
C GLY A 14 -19.44 -19.69 1.49
N ARG A 15 -18.49 -18.80 1.13
CA ARG A 15 -18.69 -17.83 0.04
C ARG A 15 -18.92 -18.56 -1.30
N ARG A 16 -19.78 -17.99 -2.15
CA ARG A 16 -20.11 -18.48 -3.51
C ARG A 16 -19.59 -17.51 -4.56
N ASP A 17 -19.35 -18.00 -5.76
CA ASP A 17 -18.87 -17.17 -6.86
C ASP A 17 -19.98 -16.29 -7.46
N ALA A 18 -19.63 -15.04 -7.77
CA ALA A 18 -20.51 -14.12 -8.49
C ALA A 18 -20.67 -14.53 -9.96
N ARG A 19 -21.80 -14.19 -10.56
CA ARG A 19 -22.09 -14.45 -12.00
C ARG A 19 -21.86 -13.23 -12.90
N THR A 20 -21.52 -12.09 -12.30
CA THR A 20 -21.32 -10.81 -12.99
C THR A 20 -20.17 -10.06 -12.34
N ALA A 21 -19.63 -9.07 -13.05
CA ALA A 21 -18.62 -8.15 -12.58
C ALA A 21 -19.09 -6.71 -12.77
N SER A 22 -18.53 -5.77 -11.99
CA SER A 22 -18.85 -4.35 -12.05
C SER A 22 -17.58 -3.52 -12.17
N GLN A 23 -17.30 -3.05 -13.38
CA GLN A 23 -16.14 -2.17 -13.63
C GLN A 23 -16.33 -0.80 -12.96
N SER A 24 -17.56 -0.27 -12.94
CA SER A 24 -17.87 0.99 -12.26
C SER A 24 -17.62 0.92 -10.76
N ASP A 25 -17.94 -0.21 -10.12
CA ASP A 25 -17.66 -0.40 -8.70
C ASP A 25 -16.15 -0.54 -8.45
N ALA A 26 -15.43 -1.29 -9.28
CA ALA A 26 -13.97 -1.39 -9.16
C ALA A 26 -13.30 -0.01 -9.27
N ASN A 27 -13.72 0.82 -10.22
CA ASN A 27 -13.16 2.16 -10.43
C ASN A 27 -13.51 3.15 -9.31
N SER A 28 -14.68 3.01 -8.67
CA SER A 28 -15.17 3.96 -7.66
C SER A 28 -14.92 3.54 -6.22
N GLN A 29 -14.69 2.25 -5.96
CA GLN A 29 -14.65 1.70 -4.60
C GLN A 29 -13.26 1.20 -4.17
N LEU A 30 -12.29 1.12 -5.09
CA LEU A 30 -10.91 0.78 -4.74
C LEU A 30 -10.10 2.04 -4.42
N PRO A 31 -9.42 2.11 -3.27
CA PRO A 31 -8.65 3.28 -2.88
C PRO A 31 -7.42 3.44 -3.80
N PRO A 32 -7.16 4.65 -4.33
CA PRO A 32 -5.95 4.92 -5.08
C PRO A 32 -4.73 5.14 -4.15
N PRO A 33 -3.50 4.93 -4.64
CA PRO A 33 -2.26 5.09 -3.86
C PRO A 33 -1.96 6.54 -3.45
N PHE A 34 -2.69 7.50 -4.03
CA PHE A 34 -2.56 8.95 -3.80
C PHE A 34 -3.68 9.52 -2.91
N ALA A 35 -4.55 8.68 -2.33
CA ALA A 35 -5.59 9.16 -1.42
C ALA A 35 -5.01 9.60 -0.06
N ASN A 36 -5.55 10.70 0.47
CA ASN A 36 -5.23 11.16 1.83
C ASN A 36 -5.95 10.29 2.89
N PRO A 37 -5.55 10.38 4.18
CA PRO A 37 -6.13 9.55 5.24
C PRO A 37 -7.64 9.69 5.42
N THR A 38 -8.20 10.90 5.28
CA THR A 38 -9.65 11.12 5.42
C THR A 38 -10.43 10.39 4.34
N THR A 39 -9.95 10.43 3.10
CA THR A 39 -10.52 9.68 1.97
C THR A 39 -10.44 8.18 2.21
N LEU A 40 -9.27 7.66 2.63
CA LEU A 40 -9.11 6.23 2.91
C LEU A 40 -10.06 5.75 4.02
N ILE A 41 -10.15 6.49 5.13
CA ILE A 41 -11.08 6.16 6.24
C ILE A 41 -12.53 6.12 5.74
N SER A 42 -12.93 7.09 4.91
CA SER A 42 -14.29 7.11 4.33
C SER A 42 -14.56 5.92 3.40
N MET A 43 -13.60 5.57 2.54
CA MET A 43 -13.74 4.43 1.60
C MET A 43 -13.80 3.09 2.34
N PHE A 44 -13.01 2.92 3.40
CA PHE A 44 -13.09 1.73 4.27
C PHE A 44 -14.41 1.70 5.06
N ALA A 45 -14.88 2.84 5.57
CA ALA A 45 -16.16 2.94 6.27
C ALA A 45 -17.34 2.56 5.36
N ALA A 46 -17.29 2.88 4.06
CA ALA A 46 -18.26 2.44 3.08
C ALA A 46 -18.31 0.90 2.89
N LYS A 47 -17.30 0.17 3.41
CA LYS A 47 -17.24 -1.29 3.47
C LYS A 47 -17.48 -1.86 4.87
N GLY A 48 -17.91 -1.02 5.82
CA GLY A 48 -18.13 -1.42 7.21
C GLY A 48 -16.83 -1.62 8.00
N LEU A 49 -15.71 -1.06 7.53
CA LEU A 49 -14.40 -1.13 8.17
C LEU A 49 -14.06 0.22 8.80
N ASN A 50 -13.59 0.23 10.04
CA ASN A 50 -13.22 1.47 10.73
C ASN A 50 -11.74 1.84 10.46
N ALA A 51 -11.28 2.96 11.02
CA ALA A 51 -9.90 3.42 10.86
C ALA A 51 -8.85 2.43 11.38
N ARG A 52 -9.16 1.66 12.43
CA ARG A 52 -8.26 0.61 12.95
C ARG A 52 -8.14 -0.54 11.95
N ASP A 53 -9.25 -0.94 11.34
CA ASP A 53 -9.25 -1.98 10.29
C ASP A 53 -8.43 -1.53 9.07
N MET A 54 -8.60 -0.28 8.66
CA MET A 54 -7.78 0.35 7.60
C MET A 54 -6.30 0.26 7.94
N THR A 55 -5.88 0.75 9.12
CA THR A 55 -4.46 0.71 9.54
C THR A 55 -3.91 -0.72 9.60
N ALA A 56 -4.70 -1.68 10.10
CA ALA A 56 -4.29 -3.08 10.16
C ALA A 56 -4.13 -3.71 8.76
N LEU A 57 -5.05 -3.41 7.83
CA LEU A 57 -5.04 -3.93 6.48
C LEU A 57 -3.96 -3.28 5.61
N SER A 58 -3.64 -1.99 5.82
CA SER A 58 -2.49 -1.34 5.17
C SER A 58 -1.16 -2.03 5.52
N GLY A 59 -1.08 -2.71 6.68
CA GLY A 59 0.04 -3.56 7.05
C GLY A 59 0.36 -4.66 6.04
N ALA A 60 -0.56 -4.99 5.12
CA ALA A 60 -0.28 -5.90 4.00
C ALA A 60 0.86 -5.41 3.10
N HIS A 61 1.14 -4.10 3.07
CA HIS A 61 2.30 -3.51 2.39
C HIS A 61 3.65 -3.86 3.07
N THR A 62 3.68 -4.69 4.12
CA THR A 62 4.95 -5.27 4.59
C THR A 62 5.60 -6.23 3.58
N VAL A 63 4.88 -6.64 2.53
CA VAL A 63 5.42 -7.47 1.44
C VAL A 63 4.99 -6.94 0.07
N GLY A 64 5.73 -7.33 -0.97
CA GLY A 64 5.36 -7.05 -2.36
C GLY A 64 5.97 -5.77 -2.91
N LEU A 65 5.52 -5.39 -4.11
CA LEU A 65 6.14 -4.35 -4.93
C LEU A 65 5.07 -3.38 -5.44
N ALA A 66 5.45 -2.12 -5.61
CA ALA A 66 4.67 -1.09 -6.30
C ALA A 66 5.40 -0.62 -7.56
N GLN A 67 4.64 -0.16 -8.56
CA GLN A 67 5.18 0.41 -9.79
C GLN A 67 5.47 1.90 -9.60
N CYS A 68 6.51 2.42 -10.24
CA CYS A 68 6.97 3.81 -10.13
C CYS A 68 5.85 4.84 -10.27
N PHE A 69 4.91 4.64 -11.19
CA PHE A 69 3.81 5.60 -11.37
C PHE A 69 2.92 5.78 -10.13
N THR A 70 2.86 4.81 -9.22
CA THR A 70 2.00 4.88 -8.02
C THR A 70 2.61 5.72 -6.89
N PHE A 71 3.93 5.95 -6.90
CA PHE A 71 4.64 6.70 -5.85
C PHE A 71 5.49 7.86 -6.36
N ARG A 72 5.58 8.05 -7.68
CA ARG A 72 6.39 9.11 -8.30
C ARG A 72 6.10 10.49 -7.71
N GLU A 73 4.83 10.88 -7.65
CA GLU A 73 4.46 12.20 -7.10
C GLU A 73 5.01 12.38 -5.69
N ARG A 74 4.80 11.40 -4.81
CA ARG A 74 5.26 11.45 -3.43
C ARG A 74 6.77 11.64 -3.34
N ILE A 75 7.56 10.86 -4.07
CA ILE A 75 9.03 10.95 -3.95
C ILE A 75 9.59 12.27 -4.50
N TYR A 76 8.83 13.04 -5.29
CA TYR A 76 9.27 14.34 -5.82
C TYR A 76 8.64 15.54 -5.10
N ASN A 77 7.39 15.46 -4.65
CA ASN A 77 6.57 16.59 -4.24
C ASN A 77 6.17 16.57 -2.75
N ASP A 78 6.09 15.41 -2.11
CA ASP A 78 5.67 15.33 -0.71
C ASP A 78 6.75 15.83 0.25
N THR A 79 6.32 16.43 1.36
CA THR A 79 7.21 16.96 2.41
C THR A 79 7.31 16.07 3.64
N ASN A 80 6.43 15.07 3.77
CA ASN A 80 6.38 14.10 4.85
C ASN A 80 7.11 12.78 4.49
N ILE A 81 8.23 12.88 3.78
CA ILE A 81 9.07 11.76 3.35
C ILE A 81 10.50 11.98 3.84
N ASP A 82 11.18 10.91 4.23
CA ASP A 82 12.62 10.97 4.49
C ASP A 82 13.37 11.31 3.19
N SER A 83 14.26 12.30 3.25
CA SER A 83 14.94 12.81 2.05
C SER A 83 15.90 11.80 1.45
N SER A 84 16.56 10.98 2.28
CA SER A 84 17.47 9.94 1.81
C SER A 84 16.72 8.79 1.14
N PHE A 85 15.58 8.39 1.72
CA PHE A 85 14.65 7.43 1.10
C PHE A 85 14.12 7.95 -0.23
N ALA A 86 13.70 9.22 -0.31
CA ALA A 86 13.24 9.82 -1.55
C ALA A 86 14.32 9.77 -2.64
N VAL A 87 15.56 10.17 -2.31
CA VAL A 87 16.70 10.10 -3.24
C VAL A 87 16.98 8.66 -3.70
N MET A 88 16.94 7.69 -2.78
CA MET A 88 17.09 6.27 -3.12
C MET A 88 16.03 5.82 -4.14
N ARG A 89 14.76 6.21 -3.96
CA ARG A 89 13.67 5.85 -4.89
C ARG A 89 13.78 6.53 -6.24
N ARG A 90 14.25 7.77 -6.28
CA ARG A 90 14.48 8.51 -7.54
C ARG A 90 15.55 7.84 -8.41
N ALA A 91 16.48 7.07 -7.84
CA ALA A 91 17.48 6.34 -8.62
C ALA A 91 16.89 5.32 -9.60
N THR A 92 15.70 4.78 -9.31
CA THR A 92 15.01 3.80 -10.16
C THR A 92 13.64 4.28 -10.66
N CYS A 93 13.20 5.48 -10.27
CA CYS A 93 11.92 6.07 -10.63
C CYS A 93 12.13 7.54 -11.03
N ASN A 94 12.43 7.75 -12.31
CA ASN A 94 12.67 9.08 -12.88
C ASN A 94 11.39 9.92 -12.90
N VAL A 95 11.54 11.24 -13.01
CA VAL A 95 10.43 12.20 -13.13
C VAL A 95 9.55 11.92 -14.35
N THR A 96 10.11 11.32 -15.40
CA THR A 96 9.38 10.86 -16.60
C THR A 96 9.88 9.48 -17.03
N GLY A 97 8.97 8.67 -17.58
CA GLY A 97 9.25 7.30 -18.03
C GLY A 97 9.47 6.30 -16.88
N GLY A 98 9.69 5.03 -17.25
CA GLY A 98 9.94 3.96 -16.28
C GLY A 98 8.75 3.65 -15.37
N ASP A 99 7.51 3.91 -15.81
CA ASP A 99 6.30 3.75 -14.99
C ASP A 99 6.17 2.37 -14.34
N SER A 100 6.61 1.33 -15.05
CA SER A 100 6.56 -0.06 -14.60
C SER A 100 7.72 -0.49 -13.71
N ASN A 101 8.71 0.38 -13.44
CA ASN A 101 9.83 0.06 -12.57
C ASN A 101 9.31 -0.25 -11.17
N LEU A 102 9.79 -1.35 -10.60
CA LEU A 102 9.28 -1.88 -9.33
C LEU A 102 10.12 -1.41 -8.15
N ALA A 103 9.45 -1.09 -7.05
CA ALA A 103 10.07 -0.84 -5.75
C ALA A 103 9.34 -1.65 -4.66
N PRO A 104 10.05 -2.25 -3.70
CA PRO A 104 9.42 -2.93 -2.58
C PRO A 104 8.73 -1.93 -1.65
N PHE A 105 7.55 -2.30 -1.15
CA PHE A 105 6.82 -1.52 -0.15
C PHE A 105 7.59 -1.44 1.18
N ASP A 106 8.14 -2.57 1.63
CA ASP A 106 9.04 -2.63 2.78
C ASP A 106 10.49 -2.83 2.31
N LEU A 107 11.37 -1.90 2.67
CA LEU A 107 12.81 -2.00 2.39
C LEU A 107 13.56 -2.94 3.33
N GLN A 108 13.08 -3.10 4.56
CA GLN A 108 13.81 -3.85 5.58
C GLN A 108 13.64 -5.35 5.35
N THR A 109 12.41 -5.78 5.07
CA THR A 109 12.09 -7.19 4.86
C THR A 109 11.08 -7.40 3.72
N PRO A 110 11.44 -7.12 2.45
CA PRO A 110 10.51 -7.10 1.30
C PRO A 110 9.67 -8.37 1.09
N ASN A 111 10.15 -9.50 1.60
CA ASN A 111 9.55 -10.84 1.45
C ASN A 111 9.18 -11.47 2.80
N ARG A 112 9.04 -10.69 3.86
CA ARG A 112 8.60 -11.18 5.17
C ARG A 112 7.37 -10.42 5.63
N PHE A 113 6.40 -11.18 6.14
CA PHE A 113 5.22 -10.60 6.74
C PHE A 113 5.48 -10.36 8.23
N ASP A 114 5.87 -9.15 8.58
CA ASP A 114 6.07 -8.69 9.95
C ASP A 114 5.59 -7.23 10.12
N ASN A 115 6.11 -6.51 11.10
CA ASN A 115 5.68 -5.15 11.43
C ASN A 115 6.63 -4.06 10.88
N LYS A 116 7.63 -4.40 10.04
CA LYS A 116 8.59 -3.42 9.50
C LYS A 116 7.96 -2.35 8.64
N TYR A 117 6.81 -2.65 8.00
CA TYR A 117 5.96 -1.63 7.40
C TYR A 117 5.71 -0.43 8.33
N TYR A 118 5.27 -0.68 9.56
CA TYR A 118 4.94 0.40 10.50
C TYR A 118 6.18 1.13 11.01
N GLU A 119 7.31 0.43 11.17
CA GLU A 119 8.58 1.07 11.51
C GLU A 119 9.04 2.03 10.39
N ASN A 120 8.85 1.63 9.12
CA ASN A 120 9.13 2.51 7.98
C ASN A 120 8.24 3.76 8.01
N LEU A 121 6.96 3.66 8.38
CA LEU A 121 6.08 4.83 8.48
C LEU A 121 6.57 5.83 9.52
N VAL A 122 6.96 5.35 10.71
CA VAL A 122 7.54 6.20 11.78
C VAL A 122 8.82 6.88 11.29
N ALA A 123 9.63 6.18 10.49
CA ALA A 123 10.82 6.72 9.84
C ALA A 123 10.54 7.53 8.55
N ARG A 124 9.28 7.90 8.26
CA ARG A 124 8.84 8.64 7.06
C ARG A 124 9.25 7.98 5.73
N SER A 125 9.41 6.66 5.76
CA SER A 125 9.89 5.82 4.67
C SER A 125 8.80 4.86 4.13
N GLY A 126 7.51 5.18 4.33
CA GLY A 126 6.41 4.58 3.56
C GLY A 126 6.62 4.84 2.06
N LEU A 127 6.09 4.00 1.17
CA LEU A 127 6.36 4.14 -0.27
C LEU A 127 5.32 5.03 -0.95
N LEU A 128 4.05 4.70 -0.78
CA LEU A 128 2.91 5.43 -1.36
C LEU A 128 2.54 6.65 -0.52
N HIS A 129 1.74 7.55 -1.09
CA HIS A 129 1.14 8.65 -0.31
C HIS A 129 0.07 8.15 0.67
N SER A 130 -0.59 7.04 0.32
CA SER A 130 -1.56 6.36 1.17
C SER A 130 -0.95 5.52 2.30
N ASP A 131 0.38 5.37 2.34
CA ASP A 131 1.10 4.68 3.42
C ASP A 131 1.30 5.61 4.62
#